data_AF-A0A9N9IQ12-F1
#
_entry.id   AF-A0A9N9IQ12-F1
#
_cell.length_a   1.000
_cell.length_b   1.000
_cell.length_c   1.000
_cell.angle_alpha   90.00
_cell.angle_beta   90.00
_cell.angle_gamma   90.00
#
_symmetry.space_group_name_H-M   'P 1'
#
loop_
_entity.id
_entity.type
_entity.pdbx_description
1 polymer ?
#
loop_
_entity_poly.entity_id
_entity_poly.type
_entity_poly.pdbx_seq_one_letter_code
_entity_poly.pdbx_strand_id
1 'polypeptide(L)'
;MNDESEIYDDEAGDERRHLLRDSQCNLEAFEKIMKCITYENFINIDYFEEGGLAIVYSAKWRSGYITEFDKFKAQFSHDNFLQ
;
A
#
# COMPACT_ATOMS: atom_id res chain seq x y z
N MET A 1 -47.71 -10.31 0.22
CA MET A 1 -46.90 -11.26 0.99
C MET A 1 -45.65 -11.49 0.19
N ASN A 2 -44.56 -10.95 0.72
CA ASN A 2 -43.22 -10.95 0.12
C ASN A 2 -42.60 -12.34 0.26
N ASP A 3 -41.80 -12.76 -0.71
CA ASP A 3 -40.58 -13.52 -0.43
C ASP A 3 -39.55 -13.33 -1.56
N GLU A 4 -38.74 -12.29 -1.34
CA GLU A 4 -37.29 -12.20 -1.54
C GLU A 4 -36.64 -12.85 -2.78
N SER A 5 -36.52 -12.05 -3.84
CA SER A 5 -35.32 -12.08 -4.69
C SER A 5 -34.99 -10.67 -5.19
N GLU A 6 -34.63 -9.78 -4.26
CA GLU A 6 -33.87 -8.57 -4.62
C GLU A 6 -32.39 -8.92 -4.57
N ILE A 7 -31.86 -9.24 -5.75
CA ILE A 7 -30.45 -9.19 -6.04
C ILE A 7 -30.09 -7.71 -6.00
N TYR A 8 -29.44 -7.26 -4.93
CA TYR A 8 -28.82 -5.94 -4.91
C TYR A 8 -27.55 -6.02 -5.75
N ASP A 9 -27.64 -5.53 -6.99
CA ASP A 9 -26.51 -5.07 -7.77
C ASP A 9 -25.86 -3.90 -7.00
N ASP A 10 -24.73 -4.18 -6.34
CA ASP A 10 -23.82 -3.14 -5.83
C ASP A 10 -22.50 -3.21 -6.58
N GLU A 11 -22.58 -3.03 -7.90
CA GLU A 11 -21.43 -2.81 -8.80
C GLU A 11 -20.72 -1.45 -8.55
N ALA A 12 -21.01 -0.76 -7.44
CA ALA A 12 -20.28 0.45 -7.03
C ALA A 12 -19.20 0.19 -5.96
N GLY A 13 -19.17 -1.02 -5.39
CA GLY A 13 -18.29 -1.38 -4.26
C GLY A 13 -16.96 -2.04 -4.61
N ASP A 14 -16.71 -2.38 -5.87
CA ASP A 14 -15.51 -3.13 -6.28
C ASP A 14 -14.50 -2.27 -7.06
N GLU A 15 -14.98 -1.28 -7.82
CA GLU A 15 -14.12 -0.37 -8.58
C GLU A 15 -13.22 0.48 -7.67
N ARG A 16 -13.71 0.89 -6.48
CA ARG A 16 -12.92 1.67 -5.50
C ARG A 16 -11.81 0.86 -4.84
N ARG A 17 -12.00 -0.46 -4.67
CA ARG A 17 -10.94 -1.37 -4.19
C ARG A 17 -9.90 -1.61 -5.28
N HIS A 18 -10.30 -1.60 -6.55
CA HIS A 18 -9.39 -1.69 -7.69
C HIS A 18 -8.54 -0.42 -7.85
N LEU A 19 -9.14 0.78 -7.69
CA LEU A 19 -8.42 2.05 -7.80
C LEU A 19 -7.31 2.23 -6.74
N LEU A 20 -7.47 1.64 -5.54
CA LEU A 20 -6.41 1.63 -4.53
C LEU A 20 -5.26 0.67 -4.89
N ARG A 21 -5.53 -0.38 -5.66
CA ARG A 21 -4.53 -1.34 -6.14
C ARG A 21 -3.69 -0.78 -7.29
N ASP A 22 -4.24 0.16 -8.04
CA ASP A 22 -3.63 0.77 -9.24
C ASP A 22 -2.98 2.14 -9.00
N SER A 23 -2.87 2.58 -7.74
CA SER A 23 -1.98 3.70 -7.39
C SER A 23 -0.52 3.25 -7.52
N GLN A 24 -0.05 3.12 -8.76
CA GLN A 24 1.37 3.11 -9.09
C GLN A 24 1.92 4.52 -8.87
N CYS A 25 2.02 4.94 -7.62
CA CYS A 25 2.77 6.14 -7.27
C CYS A 25 4.25 5.79 -7.22
N ASN A 26 4.83 5.59 -8.41
CA ASN A 26 6.15 6.17 -8.70
C ASN A 26 5.89 7.63 -9.07
N LEU A 27 5.54 8.46 -8.07
CA LEU A 27 5.36 9.89 -8.31
C LEU A 27 6.75 10.50 -8.39
N GLU A 28 7.14 10.91 -9.60
CA GLU A 28 8.26 11.84 -9.79
C GLU A 28 7.69 13.24 -9.58
N ALA A 29 7.76 13.75 -8.35
CA ALA A 29 7.68 15.18 -8.14
C ALA A 29 9.03 15.77 -8.52
N PHE A 30 9.08 17.02 -8.99
CA PHE A 30 10.35 17.73 -9.23
C PHE A 30 11.26 17.51 -8.01
N GLU A 31 12.32 16.72 -8.19
CA GLU A 31 13.35 16.31 -7.20
C GLU A 31 13.01 15.19 -6.19
N LYS A 32 11.81 14.59 -6.20
CA LYS A 32 11.46 13.49 -5.26
C LYS A 32 10.84 12.30 -5.98
N ILE A 33 11.40 11.12 -5.75
CA ILE A 33 10.76 9.85 -6.08
C ILE A 33 10.05 9.32 -4.85
N MET A 34 8.75 9.09 -4.96
CA MET A 34 7.98 8.34 -3.96
C MET A 34 7.77 6.90 -4.42
N LYS A 35 7.85 5.95 -3.48
CA LYS A 35 7.47 4.56 -3.68
C LYS A 35 6.28 4.25 -2.78
N CYS A 36 5.14 3.88 -3.37
CA CYS A 36 4.04 3.31 -2.62
C CYS A 36 4.25 1.80 -2.42
N ILE A 37 4.01 1.33 -1.20
CA ILE A 37 4.11 -0.08 -0.81
C ILE A 37 2.71 -0.53 -0.43
N THR A 38 2.23 -1.61 -1.05
CA THR A 38 0.91 -2.18 -0.71
C THR A 38 0.94 -2.77 0.70
N TYR A 39 -0.18 -2.66 1.41
CA TYR A 39 -0.31 -3.11 2.79
C TYR A 39 0.13 -4.58 3.00
N GLU A 40 -0.16 -5.44 2.02
CA GLU A 40 0.17 -6.87 2.01
C GLU A 40 1.67 -7.18 2.09
N ASN A 41 2.54 -6.20 1.80
CA ASN A 41 3.99 -6.35 1.91
C ASN A 41 4.53 -6.06 3.31
N PHE A 42 3.69 -5.63 4.24
CA PHE A 42 4.06 -5.45 5.64
C PHE A 42 3.72 -6.71 6.46
N ILE A 43 4.62 -7.08 7.38
CA ILE A 43 4.47 -8.20 8.32
C ILE A 43 4.82 -7.73 9.73
N ASN A 44 4.41 -8.50 10.74
CA ASN A 44 4.60 -8.15 12.15
C ASN A 44 4.13 -6.72 12.44
N ILE A 45 2.86 -6.45 12.11
CA ILE A 45 2.25 -5.14 12.25
C ILE A 45 1.75 -5.01 13.70
N ASP A 46 2.37 -4.11 14.45
CA ASP A 46 2.06 -3.88 15.87
C ASP A 46 1.65 -2.43 16.07
N TYR A 47 0.58 -2.22 16.84
CA TYR A 47 0.14 -0.87 17.23
C TYR A 47 1.25 -0.14 17.99
N PHE A 48 1.49 1.11 17.63
CA PHE A 48 2.44 1.96 18.31
C PHE A 48 1.72 3.01 19.18
N GLU A 49 0.94 3.89 18.56
CA GLU A 49 0.25 4.99 19.24
C GLU A 49 -0.88 5.56 18.37
N GLU A 50 -1.86 6.23 18.99
CA GLU A 50 -2.86 7.05 18.30
C GLU A 50 -2.69 8.51 18.72
N GLY A 51 -2.49 9.38 17.72
CA GLY A 51 -2.49 10.83 17.88
C GLY A 51 -3.77 11.46 17.32
N GLY A 52 -3.90 12.79 17.45
CA GLY A 52 -5.12 13.50 17.02
C GLY A 52 -5.42 13.46 15.51
N LEU A 53 -4.48 13.05 14.66
CA LEU A 53 -4.64 13.01 13.20
C LEU A 53 -4.44 11.62 12.60
N ALA A 54 -3.83 10.68 13.33
CA ALA A 54 -3.45 9.38 12.77
C ALA A 54 -3.20 8.35 13.87
N ILE A 55 -3.41 7.08 13.50
CA ILE A 55 -2.94 5.92 14.25
C ILE A 55 -1.64 5.45 13.61
N VAL A 56 -0.62 5.25 14.43
CA VAL A 56 0.71 4.80 14.05
C VAL A 56 0.88 3.32 14.38
N TYR A 57 1.38 2.57 13.40
CA TYR A 57 1.74 1.17 13.54
C TYR A 57 3.22 0.99 13.18
N SER A 58 3.90 0.09 13.88
CA SER A 58 5.19 -0.44 13.47
C SER A 58 4.99 -1.67 12.61
N ALA A 59 5.85 -1.89 11.61
CA ALA A 59 5.81 -3.08 10.77
C ALA A 59 7.18 -3.37 10.15
N LYS A 60 7.43 -4.64 9.82
CA LYS A 60 8.54 -5.04 8.96
C LYS A 60 8.09 -5.07 7.51
N TRP A 61 8.89 -4.52 6.60
CA TRP A 61 8.65 -4.63 5.17
C TRP A 61 9.33 -5.87 4.59
N ARG A 62 8.57 -6.73 3.90
CA ARG A 62 9.09 -7.98 3.32
C ARG A 62 10.23 -7.79 2.32
N SER A 63 10.33 -6.64 1.66
CA SER A 63 11.41 -6.42 0.69
C SER A 63 12.71 -5.94 1.33
N GLY A 64 12.75 -5.71 2.65
CA GLY A 64 13.94 -5.21 3.34
C GLY A 64 14.17 -3.70 3.14
N TYR A 65 15.37 -3.24 3.51
CA TYR A 65 15.71 -1.82 3.45
C TYR A 65 16.05 -1.39 2.03
N ILE A 66 15.56 -0.22 1.58
CA ILE A 66 16.02 0.37 0.31
C ILE A 66 17.45 0.86 0.49
N THR A 67 18.34 0.46 -0.42
CA THR A 67 19.75 0.91 -0.42
C THR A 67 20.02 1.98 -1.46
N GLU A 68 19.38 1.88 -2.61
CA GLU A 68 19.61 2.78 -3.75
C GLU A 68 18.38 2.87 -4.65
N PHE A 69 18.35 3.91 -5.47
CA PHE A 69 17.38 4.07 -6.55
C PHE A 69 18.12 4.32 -7.87
N ASP A 70 17.95 3.41 -8.82
CA ASP A 70 18.43 3.56 -10.19
C ASP A 70 17.46 4.45 -10.97
N LYS A 71 17.86 5.71 -11.19
CA LYS A 71 17.06 6.72 -11.91
C LYS A 71 16.81 6.36 -13.37
N PHE A 72 17.72 5.62 -14.00
CA PHE A 72 17.58 5.25 -15.42
C PHE A 72 16.61 4.07 -15.59
N LYS A 73 16.54 3.19 -14.59
CA LYS A 73 15.61 2.05 -14.59
C LYS A 73 14.31 2.33 -13.84
N ALA A 74 14.23 3.45 -13.12
CA ALA A 74 13.17 3.75 -12.16
C ALA A 74 12.93 2.59 -11.17
N GLN A 75 14.01 2.05 -10.60
CA GLN A 75 13.97 0.85 -9.76
C GLN A 75 14.70 1.06 -8.43
N PHE A 76 14.13 0.51 -7.35
CA PHE A 76 14.75 0.50 -6.03
C PHE A 76 15.47 -0.83 -5.79
N SER A 77 16.73 -0.76 -5.38
CA SER A 77 17.44 -1.93 -4.86
C SER A 77 17.19 -2.04 -3.36
N HIS A 78 17.15 -3.28 -2.88
CA HIS A 78 16.90 -3.57 -1.48
C HIS A 78 17.97 -4.48 -0.94
N ASP A 79 18.31 -4.27 0.32
CA ASP A 79 19.15 -5.15 1.09
C ASP A 79 18.29 -6.16 1.87
N ASN A 80 18.60 -7.44 1.66
CA ASN A 80 17.96 -8.57 2.32
C ASN A 80 18.79 -9.09 3.51
N PHE A 81 19.84 -8.40 3.95
CA PHE A 81 20.62 -8.84 5.11
C PHE A 81 19.73 -8.85 6.36
N LEU A 82 19.36 -10.08 6.75
CA LEU A 82 18.61 -10.53 7.94
C LEU A 82 17.07 -10.52 7.82
N GLN A 83 16.54 -11.54 7.14
CA GLN A 83 15.22 -12.12 7.45
C GLN A 83 15.39 -13.47 8.12
#